data_AF-A0A0B1SSZ0-F1
#
_entry.id   AF-A0A0B1SSZ0-F1
#
_cell.length_a   1.000
_cell.length_b   1.000
_cell.length_c   1.000
_cell.angle_alpha   90.00
_cell.angle_beta   90.00
_cell.angle_gamma   90.00
#
_symmetry.space_group_name_H-M   'P 1'
#
loop_
_entity.id
_entity.type
_entity.pdbx_description
1 polymer ?
#
loop_
_entity_poly.entity_id
_entity_poly.type
_entity_poly.pdbx_seq_one_letter_code
_entity_poly.pdbx_strand_id
1 'polypeptide(L)'
;MEEALKRLEKEDEPTADREDVLEYLSFSLYKQGNLKHALQLIEELYKLNPKHPRAKGNVKWYEDLLAEEGVKKADMRRSLGRVRNERPISVLGNEERTIYEALCRNEVPVSEKELSKLYCYYKRDRPFLVYAPIKVEIKRFNPLAVLFKDVISDEEVETIQELAKPKVSRKFHSILE
;
A
#
# COMPACT_ATOMS: atom_id res chain seq x y z
N MET A 1 1.09 -1.43 -14.03
CA MET A 1 0.89 -1.80 -15.46
C MET A 1 0.93 -3.31 -15.70
N GLU A 2 1.63 -4.13 -14.89
CA GLU A 2 1.58 -5.61 -15.06
C GLU A 2 0.16 -6.17 -14.98
N GLU A 3 -0.62 -5.71 -14.00
CA GLU A 3 -2.03 -6.13 -13.87
C GLU A 3 -2.88 -5.66 -15.06
N ALA A 4 -2.61 -4.48 -15.61
CA ALA A 4 -3.29 -4.00 -16.81
C ALA A 4 -3.00 -4.90 -18.02
N LEU A 5 -1.73 -5.31 -18.20
CA LEU A 5 -1.35 -6.25 -19.26
C LEU A 5 -2.06 -7.61 -19.11
N LYS A 6 -2.12 -8.16 -17.88
CA LYS A 6 -2.83 -9.41 -17.60
C LYS A 6 -4.34 -9.34 -17.85
N ARG A 7 -4.94 -8.17 -17.65
CA ARG A 7 -6.38 -7.96 -17.89
C ARG A 7 -6.67 -7.77 -19.37
N LEU A 8 -5.85 -7.00 -20.08
CA LEU A 8 -5.96 -6.84 -21.53
C LEU A 8 -5.92 -8.17 -22.27
N GLU A 9 -5.13 -9.14 -21.81
CA GLU A 9 -5.08 -10.49 -22.38
C GLU A 9 -6.38 -11.29 -22.20
N LYS A 10 -7.26 -10.88 -21.27
CA LYS A 10 -8.51 -11.57 -20.92
C LYS A 10 -9.76 -10.77 -21.30
N GLU A 11 -9.60 -9.56 -21.79
CA GLU A 11 -10.70 -8.70 -22.21
C GLU A 11 -11.11 -9.06 -23.65
N ASP A 12 -12.41 -9.24 -23.89
CA ASP A 12 -12.95 -9.47 -25.24
C ASP A 12 -12.80 -8.20 -26.11
N GLU A 13 -13.08 -7.04 -25.52
CA GLU A 13 -12.82 -5.73 -26.11
C GLU A 13 -11.74 -4.99 -25.32
N PRO A 14 -10.59 -4.66 -25.95
CA PRO A 14 -9.49 -4.03 -25.24
C PRO A 14 -9.84 -2.62 -24.80
N THR A 15 -9.79 -2.37 -23.49
CA THR A 15 -10.06 -1.04 -22.91
C THR A 15 -8.86 -0.09 -22.94
N ALA A 16 -7.67 -0.59 -23.25
CA ALA A 16 -6.44 0.17 -23.36
C ALA A 16 -5.57 -0.36 -24.50
N ASP A 17 -4.70 0.49 -25.04
CA ASP A 17 -3.73 0.07 -26.04
C ASP A 17 -2.59 -0.75 -25.40
N ARG A 18 -2.31 -1.90 -26.00
CA ARG A 18 -1.20 -2.77 -25.58
C ARG A 18 0.14 -2.06 -25.76
N GLU A 19 0.29 -1.21 -26.76
CA GLU A 19 1.51 -0.41 -26.98
C GLU A 19 1.78 0.51 -25.79
N ASP A 20 0.77 1.27 -25.36
CA ASP A 20 0.85 2.16 -24.21
C ASP A 20 1.17 1.39 -22.93
N VAL A 21 0.51 0.25 -22.69
CA VAL A 21 0.76 -0.56 -21.50
C VAL A 21 2.20 -1.06 -21.45
N LEU A 22 2.76 -1.53 -22.57
CA LEU A 22 4.14 -1.97 -22.66
C LEU A 22 5.13 -0.81 -22.47
N GLU A 23 4.86 0.36 -23.06
CA GLU A 23 5.70 1.55 -22.87
C GLU A 23 5.74 1.96 -21.39
N TYR A 24 4.59 2.16 -20.77
CA TYR A 24 4.51 2.59 -19.37
C TYR A 24 5.07 1.55 -18.41
N LEU A 25 4.85 0.26 -18.67
CA LEU A 25 5.42 -0.81 -17.85
C LEU A 25 6.94 -0.86 -17.95
N SER A 26 7.48 -0.78 -19.17
CA SER A 26 8.93 -0.75 -19.41
C SER A 26 9.57 0.45 -18.71
N PHE A 27 8.98 1.64 -18.85
CA PHE A 27 9.46 2.85 -18.18
C PHE A 27 9.43 2.72 -16.65
N SER A 28 8.36 2.13 -16.09
CA SER A 28 8.22 1.93 -14.65
C SER A 28 9.30 1.00 -14.09
N LEU A 29 9.55 -0.13 -14.76
CA LEU A 29 10.58 -1.08 -14.36
C LEU A 29 11.98 -0.48 -14.48
N TYR A 30 12.22 0.33 -15.52
CA TYR A 30 13.45 1.10 -15.65
C TYR A 30 13.68 2.03 -14.45
N LYS A 31 12.66 2.81 -14.06
CA LYS A 31 12.74 3.72 -12.91
C LYS A 31 12.93 3.00 -11.57
N GLN A 32 12.54 1.73 -11.51
CA GLN A 32 12.74 0.85 -10.35
C GLN A 32 14.10 0.14 -10.36
N GLY A 33 14.95 0.35 -11.37
CA GLY A 33 16.26 -0.31 -11.51
C GLY A 33 16.19 -1.73 -12.08
N ASN A 34 15.02 -2.17 -12.56
CA ASN A 34 14.84 -3.48 -13.18
C ASN A 34 15.14 -3.44 -14.68
N LEU A 35 16.36 -3.03 -15.05
CA LEU A 35 16.77 -2.74 -16.43
C LEU A 35 16.58 -3.92 -17.39
N LYS A 36 16.92 -5.15 -16.98
CA LYS A 36 16.75 -6.33 -17.84
C LYS A 36 15.28 -6.62 -18.18
N HIS A 37 14.39 -6.45 -17.20
CA HIS A 37 12.95 -6.61 -17.42
C HIS A 37 12.40 -5.48 -18.30
N ALA A 38 12.84 -4.24 -18.06
CA ALA A 38 12.49 -3.10 -18.91
C ALA A 38 12.92 -3.29 -20.36
N LEU A 39 14.13 -3.84 -20.59
CA LEU A 39 14.67 -4.17 -21.91
C LEU A 39 13.80 -5.20 -22.64
N GLN A 40 13.37 -6.25 -21.96
CA GLN A 40 12.51 -7.27 -22.57
C GLN A 40 11.18 -6.69 -23.06
N LEU A 41 10.53 -5.85 -22.25
CA LEU A 41 9.25 -5.25 -22.60
C LEU A 41 9.37 -4.23 -23.73
N ILE A 42 10.44 -3.44 -23.76
CA ILE A 42 10.63 -2.46 -24.84
C ILE A 42 11.01 -3.13 -26.16
N GLU A 43 11.73 -4.27 -26.12
CA GLU A 43 11.97 -5.09 -27.30
C GLU A 43 10.67 -5.70 -27.83
N GLU A 44 9.77 -6.10 -26.93
CA GLU A 44 8.44 -6.55 -27.32
C GLU A 44 7.64 -5.43 -27.99
N LEU A 45 7.62 -4.23 -27.41
CA LEU A 45 7.01 -3.05 -28.02
C LEU A 45 7.61 -2.76 -29.40
N TYR A 46 8.93 -2.83 -29.54
CA TYR A 46 9.62 -2.57 -30.81
C TYR A 46 9.30 -3.61 -31.88
N LYS A 47 9.08 -4.87 -31.50
CA LYS A 47 8.62 -5.92 -32.43
C LYS A 47 7.20 -5.69 -32.92
N LEU A 48 6.33 -5.17 -32.06
CA LEU A 48 4.95 -4.84 -32.42
C LEU A 48 4.90 -3.60 -33.31
N ASN A 49 5.61 -2.54 -32.93
CA ASN A 49 5.64 -1.29 -33.65
C ASN A 49 7.09 -0.77 -33.84
N PRO A 50 7.74 -1.17 -34.95
CA PRO A 50 9.10 -0.70 -35.26
C PRO A 50 9.20 0.81 -35.49
N LYS A 51 8.08 1.49 -35.77
CA LYS A 51 8.01 2.96 -35.97
C LYS A 51 7.68 3.71 -34.69
N HIS A 52 7.57 3.03 -33.55
CA HIS A 52 7.26 3.66 -32.28
C HIS A 52 8.32 4.72 -31.91
N PRO A 53 7.92 5.97 -31.59
CA PRO A 53 8.84 7.10 -31.48
C PRO A 53 9.92 6.91 -30.41
N ARG A 54 9.61 6.16 -29.34
CA ARG A 54 10.50 5.98 -28.19
C ARG A 54 11.13 4.58 -28.10
N ALA A 55 10.59 3.57 -28.79
CA ALA A 55 10.99 2.18 -28.53
C ALA A 55 12.45 1.91 -28.93
N LYS A 56 12.84 2.33 -30.13
CA LYS A 56 14.21 2.20 -30.63
C LYS A 56 15.24 2.93 -29.75
N GLY A 57 14.88 4.13 -29.28
CA GLY A 57 15.72 4.93 -28.39
C GLY A 57 15.88 4.27 -27.03
N ASN A 58 14.78 3.80 -26.43
CA ASN A 58 14.77 3.15 -25.13
C ASN A 58 15.52 1.80 -25.13
N VAL A 59 15.45 1.00 -26.20
CA VAL A 59 16.25 -0.23 -26.34
C VAL A 59 17.73 0.10 -26.20
N LYS A 60 18.23 1.05 -27.00
CA LYS A 60 19.63 1.47 -26.94
C LYS A 60 19.99 2.04 -25.57
N TRP A 61 19.12 2.89 -25.02
CA TRP A 61 19.32 3.50 -23.71
C TRP A 61 19.48 2.47 -22.58
N TYR A 62 18.64 1.43 -22.55
CA TYR A 62 18.75 0.38 -21.54
C TYR A 62 19.95 -0.54 -21.77
N GLU A 63 20.33 -0.83 -23.01
CA GLU A 63 21.56 -1.57 -23.33
C GLU A 63 22.81 -0.82 -22.88
N ASP A 64 22.86 0.51 -23.10
CA ASP A 64 23.96 1.37 -22.69
C ASP A 64 24.08 1.41 -21.15
N LEU A 65 22.97 1.58 -20.43
CA LEU A 65 22.94 1.54 -18.95
C LEU A 65 23.38 0.18 -18.39
N LEU A 66 22.93 -0.94 -18.98
CA LEU A 66 23.37 -2.27 -18.57
C LEU A 66 24.87 -2.49 -18.83
N ALA A 67 25.41 -1.90 -19.89
CA ALA A 67 26.85 -1.93 -20.16
C ALA A 67 27.64 -1.13 -19.11
N GLU A 68 27.12 0.02 -18.66
CA GLU A 68 27.69 0.82 -17.57
C GLU A 68 27.69 0.06 -16.23
N GLU A 69 26.65 -0.76 -15.95
CA GLU A 69 26.60 -1.67 -14.80
C GLU A 69 27.53 -2.89 -14.93
N GLY A 70 28.28 -3.01 -16.03
CA GLY A 70 29.21 -4.10 -16.29
C GLY A 70 28.56 -5.40 -16.78
N VAL A 71 27.29 -5.37 -17.19
CA VAL A 71 26.58 -6.54 -17.72
C VAL A 71 27.04 -6.81 -19.16
N LYS A 72 27.54 -8.03 -19.41
CA LYS A 72 27.92 -8.45 -20.76
C LYS A 72 26.69 -8.52 -21.67
N LYS A 73 26.85 -8.19 -22.96
CA LYS A 73 25.76 -8.27 -23.96
C LYS A 73 25.04 -9.62 -24.00
N ALA A 74 25.77 -10.72 -23.82
CA ALA A 74 25.19 -12.07 -23.78
C ALA A 74 24.25 -12.30 -22.59
N ASP A 75 24.48 -11.59 -21.47
CA ASP A 75 23.76 -11.75 -20.21
C ASP A 75 22.64 -10.71 -20.01
N MET A 76 22.54 -9.69 -20.88
CA MET A 76 21.48 -8.67 -20.82
C MET A 76 20.08 -9.28 -20.96
N ARG A 77 19.94 -10.30 -21.83
CA ARG A 77 18.68 -10.98 -22.15
C ARG A 77 18.49 -12.31 -21.41
N ARG A 78 19.49 -12.71 -20.62
CA ARG A 78 19.49 -13.97 -19.86
C ARG A 78 19.41 -13.67 -18.37
N SER A 79 18.84 -14.61 -17.62
CA SER A 79 18.77 -14.52 -16.15
C SER A 79 18.19 -13.18 -15.69
N LEU A 80 16.93 -12.90 -16.07
CA LEU A 80 16.19 -11.69 -15.70
C LEU A 80 16.13 -11.49 -14.17
N GLY A 81 16.21 -12.57 -13.40
CA GLY A 81 16.10 -12.55 -11.95
C GLY A 81 14.69 -12.19 -11.49
N ARG A 82 14.51 -12.14 -10.17
CA ARG A 82 13.26 -11.64 -9.58
C ARG A 82 13.23 -10.11 -9.69
N VAL A 83 12.07 -9.56 -10.07
CA VAL A 83 11.84 -8.11 -10.05
C VAL A 83 12.13 -7.58 -8.64
N ARG A 84 13.09 -6.66 -8.53
CA ARG A 84 13.45 -5.98 -7.29
C ARG A 84 12.63 -4.71 -7.19
N ASN A 85 11.49 -4.80 -6.53
CA ASN A 85 10.68 -3.65 -6.12
C ASN A 85 10.85 -3.45 -4.63
N GLU A 86 12.08 -3.13 -4.24
CA GLU A 86 12.38 -2.74 -2.87
C GLU A 86 11.75 -1.38 -2.62
N ARG A 87 10.89 -1.31 -1.61
CA ARG A 87 10.32 -0.04 -1.20
C ARG A 87 11.46 0.83 -0.68
N PRO A 88 11.62 2.07 -1.17
CA PRO A 88 12.60 2.96 -0.59
C PRO A 88 12.29 3.09 0.90
N ILE A 89 13.30 2.84 1.75
CA ILE A 89 13.23 3.19 3.16
C ILE A 89 12.88 4.67 3.16
N SER A 90 11.66 4.99 3.57
CA SER A 90 11.09 6.33 3.42
C SER A 90 12.09 7.38 3.92
N VAL A 91 12.06 8.59 3.37
CA VAL A 91 12.82 9.76 3.86
C VAL A 91 12.64 9.98 5.39
N LEU A 92 11.60 9.37 5.98
CA LEU A 92 11.29 9.39 7.41
C LEU A 92 11.74 8.16 8.22
N GLY A 93 12.25 7.07 7.62
CA GLY A 93 12.89 5.97 8.37
C GLY A 93 12.04 5.19 9.38
N ASN A 94 10.71 5.13 9.27
CA ASN A 94 9.89 4.59 10.36
C ASN A 94 9.55 3.10 10.17
N GLU A 95 10.25 2.19 10.86
CA GLU A 95 9.83 0.79 11.04
C GLU A 95 8.35 0.69 11.47
N GLU A 96 7.90 1.64 12.29
CA GLU A 96 6.52 1.76 12.75
C GLU A 96 5.50 1.87 11.60
N ARG A 97 5.84 2.58 10.51
CA ARG A 97 4.93 2.70 9.37
C ARG A 97 4.80 1.37 8.63
N THR A 98 5.90 0.64 8.48
CA THR A 98 5.88 -0.70 7.88
C THR A 98 5.05 -1.65 8.73
N ILE A 99 5.20 -1.62 10.05
CA ILE A 99 4.40 -2.41 10.99
C ILE A 99 2.92 -2.03 10.89
N TYR A 100 2.60 -0.73 10.87
CA TYR A 100 1.23 -0.24 10.74
C TYR A 100 0.58 -0.71 9.43
N GLU A 101 1.26 -0.56 8.29
CA GLU A 101 0.72 -0.99 7.00
C GLU A 101 0.56 -2.52 6.92
N ALA A 102 1.48 -3.29 7.52
CA ALA A 102 1.36 -4.74 7.65
C ALA A 102 0.14 -5.14 8.50
N LEU A 103 -0.12 -4.42 9.60
CA LEU A 103 -1.33 -4.61 10.42
C LEU A 103 -2.60 -4.31 9.62
N CYS A 104 -2.64 -3.22 8.83
CA CYS A 104 -3.78 -2.90 7.97
C CYS A 104 -4.08 -3.97 6.91
N ARG A 105 -3.07 -4.73 6.48
CA ARG A 105 -3.21 -5.85 5.53
C ARG A 105 -3.43 -7.20 6.21
N ASN A 106 -3.50 -7.24 7.54
CA ASN A 106 -3.55 -8.46 8.35
C ASN A 106 -2.36 -9.41 8.11
N GLU A 107 -1.19 -8.88 7.76
CA GLU A 107 0.03 -9.68 7.54
C GLU A 107 0.63 -10.20 8.86
N VAL A 108 0.24 -9.62 10.01
CA VAL A 108 0.64 -10.04 11.35
C VAL A 108 -0.56 -10.67 12.06
N PRO A 109 -0.77 -11.99 11.95
CA PRO A 109 -1.89 -12.66 12.59
C PRO A 109 -1.71 -12.69 14.11
N VAL A 110 -2.79 -12.40 14.85
CA VAL A 110 -2.83 -12.61 16.30
C VAL A 110 -2.99 -14.10 16.56
N SER A 111 -2.30 -14.63 17.58
CA SER A 111 -2.41 -16.06 17.89
C SER A 111 -3.82 -16.44 18.33
N GLU A 112 -4.34 -17.58 17.85
CA GLU A 112 -5.68 -18.07 18.22
C GLU A 112 -5.82 -18.26 19.74
N LYS A 113 -4.72 -18.64 20.40
CA LYS A 113 -4.63 -18.78 21.85
C LYS A 113 -4.79 -17.45 22.60
N GLU A 114 -4.41 -16.33 22.00
CA GLU A 114 -4.64 -15.00 22.58
C GLU A 114 -6.06 -14.53 22.31
N LEU A 115 -6.59 -14.78 21.11
CA LEU A 115 -7.98 -14.45 20.77
C LEU A 115 -8.98 -15.21 21.65
N SER A 116 -8.73 -16.48 21.97
CA SER A 116 -9.63 -17.28 22.82
C SER A 116 -9.72 -16.80 24.27
N LYS A 117 -8.75 -15.99 24.73
CA LYS A 117 -8.79 -15.37 26.05
C LYS A 117 -9.69 -14.12 26.08
N LEU A 118 -10.00 -13.53 24.93
CA LEU A 118 -10.80 -12.31 24.86
C LEU A 118 -12.26 -12.65 25.17
N TYR A 119 -12.89 -11.84 26.03
CA TYR A 119 -14.29 -12.04 26.40
C TYR A 119 -15.01 -10.71 26.60
N CYS A 120 -16.33 -10.78 26.53
CA CYS A 120 -17.22 -9.68 26.86
C CYS A 120 -17.84 -9.91 28.24
N TYR A 121 -18.03 -8.84 29.01
CA TYR A 121 -18.71 -8.92 30.30
C TYR A 121 -19.50 -7.65 30.59
N TYR A 122 -20.43 -7.77 31.53
CA TYR A 122 -21.19 -6.62 32.04
C TYR A 122 -20.52 -6.09 33.30
N LYS A 123 -20.12 -4.82 33.27
CA LYS A 123 -19.56 -4.15 34.43
C LYS A 123 -20.67 -3.67 35.37
N ARG A 124 -20.66 -4.16 36.61
CA ARG A 124 -21.67 -3.92 37.66
C ARG A 124 -21.04 -3.58 39.01
N ASP A 125 -19.89 -2.91 39.01
CA ASP A 125 -19.08 -2.63 40.19
C ASP A 125 -19.66 -1.51 41.10
N ARG A 126 -20.71 -0.80 40.65
CA ARG A 126 -21.37 0.26 41.42
C ARG A 126 -22.87 -0.01 41.55
N PRO A 127 -23.54 0.45 42.64
CA PRO A 127 -24.97 0.21 42.85
C PRO A 127 -25.86 0.61 41.67
N PHE A 128 -25.55 1.75 41.02
CA PHE A 128 -26.28 2.19 39.83
C PHE A 128 -26.09 1.25 38.62
N LEU A 129 -24.87 0.73 38.43
CA LEU A 129 -24.53 -0.17 37.33
C LEU A 129 -25.11 -1.58 37.49
N VAL A 130 -25.71 -1.89 38.64
CA VAL A 130 -26.53 -3.11 38.79
C VAL A 130 -27.78 -3.02 37.90
N TYR A 131 -28.42 -1.86 37.85
CA TYR A 131 -29.61 -1.61 37.04
C TYR A 131 -29.28 -1.21 35.60
N ALA A 132 -28.18 -0.48 35.39
CA ALA A 132 -27.71 -0.04 34.09
C ALA A 132 -26.27 -0.55 33.83
N PRO A 133 -26.09 -1.85 33.52
CA PRO A 133 -24.76 -2.42 33.36
C PRO A 133 -24.08 -1.94 32.07
N ILE A 134 -22.78 -1.62 32.16
CA ILE A 134 -22.00 -1.23 30.98
C ILE A 134 -21.52 -2.49 30.25
N LYS A 135 -21.71 -2.52 28.92
CA LYS A 135 -21.19 -3.57 28.04
C LYS A 135 -19.70 -3.34 27.81
N VAL A 136 -18.88 -4.32 28.19
CA VAL A 136 -17.43 -4.24 28.10
C VAL A 136 -16.89 -5.38 27.24
N GLU A 137 -16.02 -5.06 26.29
CA GLU A 137 -15.33 -6.02 25.44
C GLU A 137 -13.81 -5.88 25.62
N ILE A 138 -13.13 -6.95 26.03
CA ILE A 138 -11.66 -6.95 26.12
C ILE A 138 -11.09 -7.20 24.72
N LYS A 139 -10.28 -6.27 24.22
CA LYS A 139 -9.62 -6.36 22.90
C LYS A 139 -8.18 -6.88 23.01
N ARG A 140 -7.50 -6.62 24.14
CA ARG A 140 -6.13 -7.08 24.38
C ARG A 140 -5.84 -7.09 25.89
N PHE A 141 -4.98 -8.00 26.36
CA PHE A 141 -4.56 -8.03 27.77
C PHE A 141 -3.23 -7.33 28.05
N ASN A 142 -2.32 -7.27 27.09
CA ASN A 142 -1.01 -6.64 27.25
C ASN A 142 -0.62 -5.79 26.04
N PRO A 143 -0.71 -4.45 26.10
CA PRO A 143 -1.35 -3.69 27.17
C PRO A 143 -2.85 -3.98 27.22
N LEU A 144 -3.46 -3.76 28.39
CA LEU A 144 -4.90 -3.94 28.57
C LEU A 144 -5.65 -2.91 27.71
N ALA A 145 -6.35 -3.39 26.69
CA ALA A 145 -7.19 -2.58 25.82
C ALA A 145 -8.64 -3.09 25.92
N VAL A 146 -9.55 -2.18 26.27
CA VAL A 146 -10.94 -2.48 26.57
C VAL A 146 -11.83 -1.52 25.81
N LEU A 147 -12.88 -2.05 25.19
CA LEU A 147 -13.90 -1.27 24.48
C LEU A 147 -15.18 -1.26 25.32
N PHE A 148 -15.63 -0.07 25.69
CA PHE A 148 -16.94 0.12 26.29
C PHE A 148 -17.96 0.40 25.19
N LYS A 149 -19.04 -0.38 25.14
CA LYS A 149 -20.10 -0.24 24.14
C LYS A 149 -21.28 0.53 24.71
N ASP A 150 -21.87 1.37 23.87
CA ASP A 150 -23.12 2.10 24.14
C ASP A 150 -23.08 2.91 25.45
N VAL A 151 -21.94 3.53 25.77
CA VAL A 151 -21.78 4.36 26.98
C VAL A 151 -22.36 5.76 26.80
N ILE A 152 -22.35 6.26 25.57
CA ILE A 152 -22.80 7.60 25.20
C ILE A 152 -23.82 7.42 24.08
N SER A 153 -24.98 8.07 24.18
CA SER A 153 -26.00 8.04 23.13
C SER A 153 -25.61 8.88 21.91
N ASP A 154 -26.23 8.64 20.76
CA ASP A 154 -25.94 9.42 19.55
C ASP A 154 -26.25 10.92 19.73
N GLU A 155 -27.30 11.25 20.49
CA GLU A 155 -27.68 12.64 20.83
C GLU A 155 -26.62 13.32 21.72
N GLU A 156 -26.08 12.59 22.70
CA GLU A 156 -24.99 13.07 23.55
C GLU A 156 -23.72 13.27 22.74
N VAL A 157 -23.42 12.36 21.80
CA VAL A 157 -22.29 12.49 20.87
C VAL A 157 -22.44 13.76 20.03
N GLU A 158 -23.62 14.02 19.46
CA GLU A 158 -23.88 15.23 18.67
C GLU A 158 -23.69 16.50 19.50
N THR A 159 -24.24 16.53 20.72
CA THR A 159 -24.07 17.64 21.66
C THR A 159 -22.60 17.90 21.98
N ILE A 160 -21.82 16.84 22.26
CA ILE A 160 -20.37 16.95 22.51
C ILE A 160 -19.65 17.51 21.29
N GLN A 161 -20.00 17.06 20.08
CA GLN A 161 -19.42 17.58 18.85
C GLN A 161 -19.72 19.07 18.67
N GLU A 162 -20.96 19.51 18.88
CA GLU A 162 -21.34 20.93 18.79
C GLU A 162 -20.57 21.81 19.77
N LEU A 163 -20.42 21.36 21.02
CA LEU A 163 -19.65 22.06 22.04
C LEU A 163 -18.14 22.07 21.75
N ALA A 164 -17.62 21.02 21.11
CA ALA A 164 -16.21 20.90 20.77
C ALA A 164 -15.82 21.74 19.55
N LYS A 165 -16.66 21.80 18.50
CA LYS A 165 -16.42 22.52 17.23
C LYS A 165 -15.78 23.91 17.42
N PRO A 166 -16.32 24.85 18.23
CA PRO A 166 -15.74 26.19 18.37
C PRO A 166 -14.43 26.23 19.17
N LYS A 167 -14.11 25.18 19.94
CA LYS A 167 -12.91 25.10 20.78
C LYS A 167 -11.73 24.39 20.10
N VAL A 168 -11.98 23.71 18.99
CA VAL A 168 -10.91 23.10 18.19
C VAL A 168 -10.19 24.17 17.38
N SER A 169 -9.14 24.75 17.96
CA SER A 169 -8.22 25.60 17.22
C SER A 169 -7.25 24.72 16.42
N ARG A 170 -7.49 24.60 15.11
CA ARG A 170 -6.43 24.20 14.21
C ARG A 170 -5.48 25.38 14.14
N LYS A 171 -4.28 25.27 14.72
CA LYS A 171 -3.18 26.18 14.38
C LYS A 171 -2.89 25.95 12.90
N PHE A 172 -3.56 26.71 12.03
CA PHE A 172 -3.07 26.93 10.68
C PHE A 172 -1.80 27.73 10.86
N HIS A 173 -0.65 27.06 10.77
CA HIS A 173 0.58 27.76 10.43
C HIS A 173 0.37 28.27 9.01
N SER A 174 -0.13 29.50 8.90
CA SER A 174 -0.22 30.25 7.68
C SER A 174 1.21 30.47 7.20
N ILE A 175 1.70 29.57 6.36
CA ILE A 175 2.85 29.84 5.50
C ILE A 175 2.31 30.75 4.40
N LEU A 176 2.20 32.03 4.72
CA LEU A 176 2.09 33.13 3.77
C LEU A 176 3.07 34.20 4.27
N GLU A 177 4.32 34.03 3.89
CA GLU A 177 5.26 35.07 3.44
C GLU A 177 6.47 34.39 2.79
#